data_AF-A0AAW9IY35-F1
#
_entry.id   AF-A0AAW9IY35-F1
#
_cell.length_a   1.000
_cell.length_b   1.000
_cell.length_c   1.000
_cell.angle_alpha   90.00
_cell.angle_beta   90.00
_cell.angle_gamma   90.00
#
_symmetry.space_group_name_H-M   'P 1'
#
loop_
_entity.id
_entity.type
_entity.pdbx_description
1 polymer ?
#
loop_
_entity_poly.entity_id
_entity_poly.type
_entity_poly.pdbx_seq_one_letter_code
_entity_poly.pdbx_strand_id
1 'polypeptide(L)'
;MATLQEVSKAILNSKKIGITYHVSPDGDAVGSALALLNGLRSIKKDAYLISKDIISENLQFLSAANEATGNLTSPTEDTPIVIVLDCGNYERIS
;
A
#
# COMPACT_ATOMS: atom_id res chain seq x y z
N MET A 1 3.15 -19.35 -9.66
CA MET A 1 3.04 -17.88 -9.68
C MET A 1 1.62 -17.53 -10.02
N ALA A 2 1.03 -16.55 -9.32
CA ALA A 2 -0.24 -15.98 -9.75
C ALA A 2 -0.04 -15.12 -11.00
N THR A 3 -0.99 -15.16 -11.91
CA THR A 3 -1.05 -14.32 -13.12
C THR A 3 -1.55 -12.93 -12.78
N LEU A 4 -1.31 -11.97 -13.67
CA LEU A 4 -1.84 -10.62 -13.53
C LEU A 4 -3.38 -10.62 -13.47
N GLN A 5 -4.02 -11.52 -14.20
CA GLN A 5 -5.48 -11.69 -14.20
C GLN A 5 -6.00 -12.17 -12.84
N GLU A 6 -5.30 -13.09 -12.17
CA GLU A 6 -5.67 -13.56 -10.84
C GLU A 6 -5.52 -12.46 -9.79
N VAL A 7 -4.44 -11.69 -9.85
CA VAL A 7 -4.21 -10.54 -8.96
C VAL A 7 -5.29 -9.47 -9.18
N SER A 8 -5.56 -9.12 -10.44
CA SER A 8 -6.61 -8.16 -10.80
C SER A 8 -7.99 -8.61 -10.28
N LYS A 9 -8.32 -9.89 -10.43
CA LYS A 9 -9.58 -10.47 -9.91
C LYS A 9 -9.67 -10.38 -8.39
N ALA A 10 -8.59 -10.68 -7.66
CA ALA A 10 -8.56 -10.55 -6.20
C ALA A 10 -8.79 -9.09 -5.74
N ILE A 11 -8.16 -8.13 -6.42
CA ILE A 11 -8.35 -6.70 -6.18
C ILE A 11 -9.80 -6.28 -6.47
N LEU A 12 -10.34 -6.67 -7.62
CA LEU A 12 -11.70 -6.28 -8.04
C LEU A 12 -12.79 -6.91 -7.17
N ASN A 13 -12.56 -8.08 -6.59
CA ASN A 13 -13.49 -8.73 -5.67
C ASN A 13 -13.40 -8.22 -4.23
N SER A 14 -12.33 -7.53 -3.86
CA SER A 14 -12.12 -7.01 -2.51
C SER A 14 -12.71 -5.62 -2.38
N LYS A 15 -13.43 -5.33 -1.30
CA LYS A 15 -13.94 -3.97 -1.01
C LYS A 15 -12.92 -3.12 -0.27
N LYS A 16 -12.22 -3.75 0.68
CA LYS A 16 -11.22 -3.14 1.56
C LYS A 16 -9.84 -3.74 1.30
N ILE A 17 -8.81 -2.91 1.22
CA ILE A 17 -7.47 -3.29 0.76
C ILE A 17 -6.43 -2.56 1.59
N GLY A 18 -5.58 -3.32 2.29
CA GLY A 18 -4.38 -2.77 2.92
C GLY A 18 -3.22 -2.73 1.92
N ILE A 19 -2.40 -1.68 1.96
CA ILE A 19 -1.19 -1.54 1.13
C ILE A 19 -0.01 -1.32 2.08
N THR A 20 1.05 -2.10 1.93
CA THR A 20 2.32 -1.92 2.65
C THR A 20 3.48 -2.02 1.67
N TYR A 21 4.66 -1.63 2.14
CA TYR A 21 5.90 -1.57 1.38
C TYR A 21 7.09 -1.83 2.32
N HIS A 22 8.31 -1.75 1.80
CA HIS A 22 9.50 -2.01 2.59
C HIS A 22 9.82 -0.88 3.60
N VAL A 23 10.49 -1.23 4.70
CA VAL A 23 10.98 -0.28 5.69
C VAL A 23 11.95 0.73 5.13
N SER A 24 11.95 1.95 5.66
CA SER A 24 12.74 3.07 5.13
C SER A 24 12.50 3.24 3.62
N PRO A 25 11.25 3.55 3.22
CA PRO A 25 10.83 3.47 1.82
C PRO A 25 11.57 4.48 0.96
N ASP A 26 11.96 4.07 -0.24
CA ASP A 26 12.53 4.95 -1.25
C ASP A 26 11.45 5.51 -2.19
N GLY A 27 11.88 6.16 -3.27
CA GLY A 27 10.96 6.74 -4.24
C GLY A 27 10.08 5.71 -4.96
N ASP A 28 10.54 4.48 -5.18
CA ASP A 28 9.76 3.45 -5.87
C ASP A 28 8.72 2.84 -4.93
N ALA A 29 9.12 2.50 -3.70
CA ALA A 29 8.20 2.03 -2.67
C ALA A 29 7.07 3.04 -2.40
N VAL A 30 7.42 4.31 -2.19
CA VAL A 30 6.41 5.38 -1.97
C VAL A 30 5.58 5.61 -3.23
N GLY A 31 6.22 5.76 -4.39
CA GLY A 31 5.54 6.07 -5.64
C GLY A 31 4.55 4.99 -6.06
N SER A 32 4.97 3.72 -6.03
CA SER A 32 4.11 2.58 -6.39
C SER A 32 2.96 2.40 -5.40
N ALA A 33 3.20 2.54 -4.10
CA ALA A 33 2.17 2.44 -3.07
C ALA A 33 1.11 3.53 -3.18
N LEU A 34 1.54 4.79 -3.32
CA LEU A 34 0.62 5.91 -3.48
C LEU A 34 -0.13 5.85 -4.83
N ALA A 35 0.53 5.43 -5.91
CA ALA A 35 -0.14 5.25 -7.20
C ALA A 35 -1.25 4.19 -7.11
N LEU A 36 -0.97 3.05 -6.48
CA LEU A 36 -1.97 2.00 -6.29
C LEU A 36 -3.09 2.46 -5.34
N LEU A 37 -2.76 3.13 -4.24
CA LEU A 37 -3.72 3.71 -3.30
C LEU A 37 -4.73 4.63 -4.02
N ASN A 38 -4.21 5.60 -4.77
CA ASN A 38 -5.03 6.56 -5.51
C ASN A 38 -5.85 5.86 -6.63
N GLY A 39 -5.23 4.91 -7.35
CA GLY A 39 -5.92 4.12 -8.38
C GLY A 39 -7.09 3.30 -7.84
N LEU A 40 -6.88 2.59 -6.73
CA LEU A 40 -7.94 1.80 -6.06
C LEU A 40 -9.08 2.69 -5.56
N ARG A 41 -8.77 3.84 -4.98
CA ARG A 41 -9.79 4.81 -4.55
C ARG A 41 -10.58 5.39 -5.73
N SER A 42 -9.94 5.60 -6.88
CA SER A 42 -10.63 6.08 -8.10
C SER A 42 -11.72 5.11 -8.59
N ILE A 43 -11.56 3.81 -8.34
CA ILE A 43 -12.56 2.77 -8.63
C ILE A 43 -13.40 2.40 -7.39
N LYS A 44 -13.51 3.32 -6.41
CA LYS A 44 -14.36 3.24 -5.21
C LYS A 44 -14.02 2.09 -4.25
N LYS A 45 -12.75 1.68 -4.17
CA LYS A 45 -12.25 0.75 -3.15
C LYS A 45 -11.88 1.50 -1.87
N ASP A 46 -12.06 0.84 -0.73
CA ASP A 46 -11.55 1.30 0.56
C ASP A 46 -10.09 0.86 0.70
N ALA A 47 -9.17 1.71 0.26
CA ALA A 47 -7.74 1.44 0.30
C ALA A 47 -7.02 2.35 1.30
N TYR A 48 -6.08 1.78 2.04
CA TYR A 48 -5.33 2.45 3.10
C TYR A 48 -3.89 1.93 3.20
N LEU A 49 -3.02 2.74 3.80
CA LEU A 49 -1.61 2.41 4.01
C LEU A 49 -1.40 1.72 5.36
N ILE A 50 -0.52 0.72 5.38
CA ILE A 50 0.00 0.04 6.56
C ILE A 50 1.51 0.24 6.55
N SER A 51 2.01 1.07 7.46
CA SER A 51 3.43 1.35 7.59
C SER A 51 3.73 1.97 8.95
N LYS A 52 4.86 1.57 9.55
CA LYS A 52 5.50 2.23 10.69
C LYS A 52 6.38 3.42 10.32
N ASP A 53 6.64 3.62 9.02
CA ASP A 53 7.52 4.67 8.53
C ASP A 53 6.73 5.92 8.14
N ILE A 54 7.32 7.08 8.42
CA ILE A 54 6.86 8.37 7.91
C ILE A 54 7.59 8.64 6.60
N ILE A 55 6.84 8.97 5.55
CA ILE A 55 7.42 9.32 4.25
C ILE A 55 8.29 10.59 4.39
N SER A 56 9.49 10.55 3.82
CA SER A 56 10.45 11.65 3.88
C SER A 56 9.93 12.95 3.24
N GLU A 57 10.36 14.11 3.75
CA GLU A 57 9.86 15.42 3.30
C GLU A 57 9.99 15.66 1.80
N ASN A 58 11.07 15.16 1.18
CA ASN A 58 11.30 15.28 -0.25
C ASN A 58 10.28 14.52 -1.12
N LEU A 59 9.46 13.64 -0.52
CA LEU A 59 8.39 12.89 -1.19
C LEU A 59 6.99 13.34 -0.75
N GLN A 60 6.88 14.26 0.22
CA GLN A 60 5.59 14.78 0.72
C GLN A 60 4.79 15.57 -0.33
N PHE A 61 5.42 15.93 -1.46
CA PHE A 61 4.70 16.53 -2.60
C PHE A 61 3.77 15.54 -3.32
N LEU A 62 3.92 14.23 -3.08
CA LEU A 62 3.08 13.20 -3.69
C LEU A 62 1.70 13.16 -3.04
N SER A 63 0.66 12.99 -3.86
CA SER A 63 -0.71 12.89 -3.38
C SER A 63 -0.88 11.73 -2.41
N ALA A 64 -1.46 12.01 -1.24
CA ALA A 64 -1.68 11.09 -0.12
C ALA A 64 -0.40 10.62 0.63
N ALA A 65 0.78 11.22 0.37
CA ALA A 65 1.99 10.90 1.12
C ALA A 65 1.87 11.17 2.63
N ASN A 66 1.08 12.19 3.01
CA ASN A 66 0.80 12.53 4.40
C ASN A 66 -0.06 11.50 5.15
N GLU A 67 -0.64 10.50 4.45
CA GLU A 67 -1.42 9.44 5.08
C GLU A 67 -0.54 8.32 5.69
N ALA A 68 0.74 8.24 5.29
CA ALA A 68 1.73 7.37 5.93
C ALA A 68 2.16 7.96 7.28
N THR A 69 1.28 7.82 8.28
CA THR A 69 1.44 8.44 9.60
C THR A 69 2.37 7.67 10.54
N GLY A 70 2.82 6.46 10.17
CA GLY A 70 3.57 5.56 11.04
C GLY A 70 2.74 4.88 12.13
N ASN A 71 1.45 5.20 12.25
CA ASN A 71 0.60 4.73 13.36
C ASN A 71 -0.12 3.42 13.07
N LEU A 72 -0.36 3.09 11.80
CA LEU A 72 -1.08 1.89 11.39
C LEU A 72 -0.10 0.84 10.88
N THR A 73 0.29 -0.08 11.77
CA THR A 73 1.33 -1.09 11.52
C THR A 73 0.78 -2.50 11.32
N SER A 74 -0.55 -2.63 11.22
CA SER A 74 -1.22 -3.91 10.99
C SER A 74 -2.53 -3.71 10.22
N PRO A 75 -3.02 -4.74 9.51
CA PRO A 75 -4.30 -4.67 8.85
C PRO A 75 -5.43 -4.40 9.84
N THR A 76 -6.34 -3.50 9.48
CA THR A 76 -7.58 -3.28 10.23
C THR A 76 -8.55 -4.45 10.02
N GLU A 77 -9.54 -4.58 10.92
CA GLU A 77 -10.60 -5.59 10.80
C GLU A 77 -11.26 -5.57 9.40
N ASP A 78 -11.71 -6.74 8.96
CA ASP A 78 -12.35 -6.97 7.66
C ASP A 78 -11.49 -6.58 6.44
N THR A 79 -10.16 -6.71 6.55
CA THR A 79 -9.24 -6.53 5.42
C THR A 79 -9.01 -7.88 4.71
N PRO A 80 -9.72 -8.18 3.60
CA PRO A 80 -9.61 -9.48 2.92
C PRO A 80 -8.26 -9.68 2.22
N ILE A 81 -7.61 -8.59 1.80
CA ILE A 81 -6.31 -8.64 1.12
C ILE A 81 -5.38 -7.52 1.57
N VAL A 82 -4.09 -7.84 1.62
CA VAL A 82 -2.98 -6.90 1.78
C VAL A 82 -2.09 -7.02 0.56
N ILE A 83 -1.72 -5.88 -0.02
CA ILE A 83 -0.81 -5.80 -1.16
C ILE A 83 0.53 -5.27 -0.63
N VAL A 84 1.58 -6.07 -0.82
CA VAL A 84 2.95 -5.71 -0.46
C VAL A 84 3.67 -5.27 -1.73
N LEU A 85 4.15 -4.03 -1.78
CA LEU A 85 4.86 -3.47 -2.92
C LEU A 85 6.34 -3.30 -2.60
N ASP A 86 7.17 -3.50 -3.63
CA ASP A 86 8.63 -3.32 -3.59
C ASP A 86 9.32 -3.95 -2.35
N CYS A 87 8.92 -5.18 -1.98
CA CYS A 87 9.50 -5.84 -0.81
C CYS A 87 9.83 -7.30 -1.10
N GLY A 88 11.12 -7.57 -1.31
CA GLY A 88 11.64 -8.92 -1.58
C GLY A 88 11.90 -9.78 -0.32
N ASN A 89 11.80 -9.21 0.88
CA ASN A 89 12.05 -9.91 2.14
C ASN A 89 10.97 -9.58 3.17
N TYR A 90 10.34 -10.60 3.73
CA TYR A 90 9.30 -10.50 4.75
C TYR A 90 9.71 -9.64 5.97
N GLU A 91 10.95 -9.75 6.42
CA GLU A 91 11.47 -8.99 7.58
C GLU A 91 11.52 -7.49 7.34
N ARG A 92 11.51 -7.07 6.06
CA ARG A 92 11.52 -5.67 5.64
C ARG A 92 10.13 -5.10 5.45
N ILE A 93 9.05 -5.83 5.70
CA ILE A 93 7.70 -5.26 5.61
C ILE A 93 7.53 -4.21 6.71
N SER A 94 6.99 -3.05 6.31
CA SER A 94 6.75 -1.92 7.19
C SER A 94 5.52 -2.09 8.09
#